data_AF-A0AAD8EUI4-F1
#
_entry.id   AF-A0AAD8EUI4-F1
#
_cell.length_a   1.000
_cell.length_b   1.000
_cell.length_c   1.000
_cell.angle_alpha   90.00
_cell.angle_beta   90.00
_cell.angle_gamma   90.00
#
_symmetry.space_group_name_H-M   'P 1'
#
loop_
_entity.id
_entity.type
_entity.pdbx_description
1 polymer ?
#
loop_
_entity_poly.entity_id
_entity_poly.type
_entity_poly.pdbx_seq_one_letter_code
_entity_poly.pdbx_strand_id
1 'polypeptide(L)'
;MDSTLKNESEENYHYVLSKTLGGGPHGLGDPDDRTLRKAEKEILIPQKMKSKAKKEKCAEEVKNFGQCAKKNGLLMPFKCRDIAKSMEQCLAAAYADPVFVEKCTNEYLDERSDYRRTGIKIKNKKAET
;
A
#
# COMPACT_ATOMS: atom_id res chain seq x y z
N MET A 1 35.85 40.23 3.43
CA MET A 1 36.52 38.92 3.33
C MET A 1 35.83 38.04 4.35
N ASP A 2 34.98 37.08 4.03
CA ASP A 2 34.61 36.49 2.76
C ASP A 2 33.21 35.86 2.91
N SER A 3 32.48 35.90 1.79
CA SER A 3 31.31 35.14 1.35
C SER A 3 30.45 34.32 2.33
N THR A 4 29.21 34.78 2.45
CA THR A 4 27.98 34.05 2.09
C THR A 4 28.23 32.79 1.22
N LEU A 5 28.13 31.60 1.81
CA LEU A 5 27.78 30.37 1.09
C LEU A 5 26.30 30.07 1.37
N LYS A 6 25.42 30.74 0.63
CA LYS A 6 24.08 30.22 0.37
C LYS A 6 24.30 29.03 -0.55
N ASN A 7 23.95 27.83 -0.09
CA ASN A 7 23.95 26.66 -0.95
C ASN A 7 22.92 26.86 -2.07
N GLU A 8 23.46 27.10 -3.25
CA GLU A 8 22.79 27.18 -4.53
C GLU A 8 22.39 25.77 -4.98
N SER A 9 21.09 25.44 -4.90
CA SER A 9 20.42 24.46 -5.77
C SER A 9 18.89 24.44 -5.62
N GLU A 10 18.25 25.60 -5.41
CA GLU A 10 16.83 25.73 -5.78
C GLU A 10 16.73 25.94 -7.30
N GLU A 11 17.03 24.90 -8.08
CA GLU A 11 16.71 24.90 -9.50
C GLU A 11 15.19 24.96 -9.65
N ASN A 12 14.70 26.08 -10.17
CA ASN A 12 13.30 26.34 -10.48
C ASN A 12 12.86 25.45 -11.66
N TYR A 13 12.73 24.15 -11.41
CA TYR A 13 12.08 23.23 -12.33
C TYR A 13 10.59 23.61 -12.39
N HIS A 14 10.16 24.11 -13.56
CA HIS A 14 8.75 24.35 -13.83
C HIS A 14 8.04 22.99 -14.02
N TYR A 15 7.67 22.36 -12.91
CA TYR A 15 6.84 21.16 -12.94
C TYR A 15 5.42 21.51 -13.40
N VAL A 16 4.85 20.74 -14.32
CA VAL A 16 3.42 20.84 -14.68
C VAL A 16 2.52 20.42 -13.51
N LEU A 17 3.05 19.60 -12.60
CA LEU A 17 2.39 19.11 -11.39
C LEU A 17 2.96 19.80 -10.14
N SER A 18 2.21 19.82 -9.04
CA SER A 18 2.70 20.39 -7.77
C SER A 18 4.00 19.72 -7.31
N LYS A 19 4.82 20.43 -6.52
CA LYS A 19 6.07 19.89 -5.94
C LYS A 19 5.87 18.54 -5.24
N THR A 20 4.74 18.37 -4.55
CA THR A 20 4.36 17.12 -3.87
C THR A 20 4.09 15.95 -4.82
N LEU A 21 3.69 16.22 -6.07
CA LEU A 21 3.33 15.23 -7.08
C LEU A 21 4.43 14.95 -8.10
N GLY A 22 5.15 15.99 -8.55
CA GLY A 22 6.14 15.90 -9.63
C GLY A 22 7.57 16.26 -9.23
N GLY A 23 7.81 16.65 -7.98
CA GLY A 23 9.15 16.96 -7.47
C GLY A 23 9.96 15.72 -7.07
N GLY A 24 10.96 15.94 -6.21
CA GLY A 24 11.83 14.88 -5.70
C GLY A 24 12.94 14.45 -6.68
N PRO A 25 13.87 13.60 -6.23
CA PRO A 25 15.09 13.26 -6.98
C PRO A 25 14.84 12.53 -8.31
N HIS A 26 13.67 11.90 -8.47
CA HIS A 26 13.28 11.18 -9.67
C HIS A 26 12.01 11.72 -10.34
N GLY A 27 11.53 12.91 -9.93
CA GLY A 27 10.28 13.47 -10.45
C GLY A 27 9.01 12.66 -10.10
N LEU A 28 9.07 11.86 -9.03
CA LEU A 28 7.99 10.96 -8.58
C LEU A 28 7.15 11.55 -7.42
N GLY A 29 7.40 12.82 -7.09
CA GLY A 29 6.85 13.53 -5.95
C GLY A 29 7.81 13.56 -4.77
N ASP A 30 7.47 14.39 -3.80
CA ASP A 30 8.27 14.61 -2.59
C ASP A 30 8.34 13.33 -1.73
N PRO A 31 9.54 12.77 -1.46
CA PRO A 31 9.69 11.59 -0.60
C PRO A 31 9.19 11.78 0.82
N ASP A 32 9.25 12.99 1.38
CA ASP A 32 8.95 13.27 2.78
C ASP A 32 7.47 13.71 2.99
N ASP A 33 6.73 13.89 1.90
CA ASP A 33 5.29 14.10 1.92
C ASP A 33 4.58 12.87 2.51
N ARG A 34 3.88 13.06 3.64
CA ARG A 34 3.04 12.04 4.31
C ARG A 34 1.54 12.21 4.06
N THR A 35 1.13 13.13 3.20
CA THR A 35 -0.29 13.31 2.88
C THR A 35 -0.84 12.13 2.08
N LEU A 36 -2.13 11.82 2.27
CA LEU A 36 -2.81 10.74 1.56
C LEU A 36 -3.70 11.31 0.46
N ARG A 37 -3.47 10.84 -0.77
CA ARG A 37 -4.31 11.09 -1.93
C ARG A 37 -5.58 10.26 -1.83
N LYS A 38 -6.64 10.70 -2.50
CA LYS A 38 -7.92 9.99 -2.55
C LYS A 38 -7.77 8.51 -2.97
N ALA A 39 -7.01 8.27 -4.04
CA ALA A 39 -6.73 6.90 -4.51
C ALA A 39 -5.97 6.05 -3.48
N GLU A 40 -5.14 6.66 -2.64
CA GLU A 40 -4.39 5.93 -1.61
C GLU A 40 -5.31 5.53 -0.47
N LYS A 41 -6.11 6.49 0.00
CA LYS A 41 -7.09 6.29 1.08
C LYS A 41 -8.18 5.29 0.70
N GLU A 42 -8.70 5.37 -0.52
CA GLU A 42 -9.87 4.58 -0.95
C GLU A 42 -9.49 3.26 -1.63
N ILE A 43 -8.28 3.13 -2.19
CA ILE A 43 -7.90 1.96 -3.01
C ILE A 43 -6.62 1.30 -2.50
N LEU A 44 -5.48 2.01 -2.48
CA LEU A 44 -4.18 1.37 -2.27
C LEU A 44 -3.98 0.87 -0.84
N ILE A 45 -4.34 1.68 0.17
CA ILE A 45 -4.27 1.27 1.58
C ILE A 45 -5.25 0.12 1.85
N PRO A 46 -6.54 0.19 1.45
CA PRO A 46 -7.45 -0.96 1.56
C PRO A 46 -6.97 -2.23 0.85
N GLN A 47 -6.33 -2.12 -0.32
CA GLN A 47 -5.73 -3.27 -1.01
C GLN A 47 -4.56 -3.88 -0.21
N LYS A 48 -3.70 -3.04 0.36
CA LYS A 48 -2.62 -3.48 1.25
C LYS A 48 -3.19 -4.14 2.51
N MET A 49 -4.16 -3.51 3.17
CA MET A 49 -4.87 -4.06 4.33
C MET A 49 -5.47 -5.42 4.01
N LYS A 50 -6.19 -5.56 2.89
CA LYS A 50 -6.76 -6.84 2.44
C LYS A 50 -5.69 -7.92 2.30
N SER A 51 -4.57 -7.57 1.67
CA SER A 51 -3.47 -8.50 1.41
C SER A 51 -2.77 -8.93 2.70
N LYS A 52 -2.56 -8.02 3.66
CA LYS A 52 -2.00 -8.34 4.97
C LYS A 52 -2.98 -9.09 5.84
N ALA A 53 -4.24 -8.65 5.91
CA ALA A 53 -5.28 -9.30 6.71
C ALA A 53 -5.44 -10.76 6.30
N LYS A 54 -5.48 -11.07 5.00
CA LYS A 54 -5.52 -12.46 4.50
C LYS A 54 -4.34 -13.33 4.92
N LYS A 55 -3.17 -12.73 5.18
CA LYS A 55 -1.94 -13.45 5.55
C LYS A 55 -1.75 -13.55 7.07
N GLU A 56 -2.04 -12.47 7.79
CA GLU A 56 -1.70 -12.31 9.20
C GLU A 56 -2.89 -12.55 10.14
N LYS A 57 -4.12 -12.16 9.75
CA LYS A 57 -5.30 -12.21 10.62
C LYS A 57 -6.30 -13.30 10.22
N CYS A 58 -6.60 -13.39 8.94
CA CYS A 58 -7.65 -14.24 8.37
C CYS A 58 -7.09 -15.46 7.63
N ALA A 59 -5.94 -15.98 8.08
CA ALA A 59 -5.25 -17.06 7.38
C ALA A 59 -6.07 -18.37 7.40
N GLU A 60 -6.81 -18.61 8.49
CA GLU A 60 -7.66 -19.78 8.65
C GLU A 60 -8.86 -19.74 7.71
N GLU A 61 -9.57 -18.62 7.64
CA GLU A 61 -10.71 -18.40 6.77
C GLU A 61 -10.30 -18.51 5.30
N VAL A 62 -9.14 -17.96 4.93
CA VAL A 62 -8.56 -18.12 3.59
C VAL A 62 -8.25 -19.58 3.28
N LYS A 63 -7.70 -20.33 4.24
CA LYS A 63 -7.42 -21.76 4.09
C LYS A 63 -8.71 -22.56 3.92
N ASN A 64 -9.71 -22.33 4.76
CA ASN A 64 -11.01 -23.01 4.73
C ASN A 64 -11.75 -22.70 3.42
N PHE A 65 -11.73 -21.44 2.99
CA PHE A 65 -12.29 -21.04 1.70
C PHE A 65 -11.56 -21.73 0.54
N GLY A 66 -10.22 -21.77 0.59
CA GLY A 66 -9.39 -22.46 -0.41
C GLY A 66 -9.67 -23.96 -0.49
N GLN A 67 -9.87 -24.63 0.65
CA GLN A 67 -10.26 -26.04 0.69
C GLN A 67 -11.66 -26.27 0.10
N CYS A 68 -12.63 -25.42 0.46
CA CYS A 68 -13.97 -25.50 -0.10
C CYS A 68 -14.00 -25.26 -1.61
N ALA A 69 -13.25 -24.26 -2.09
CA ALA A 69 -13.11 -23.95 -3.51
C ALA A 69 -12.49 -25.11 -4.29
N LYS A 70 -11.44 -25.73 -3.76
CA LYS A 70 -10.81 -26.93 -4.36
C LYS A 70 -11.79 -28.11 -4.44
N LYS A 71 -12.62 -28.32 -3.41
CA LYS A 71 -13.59 -29.43 -3.36
C LYS A 71 -14.78 -29.24 -4.32
N ASN A 72 -15.29 -28.02 -4.43
CA ASN A 72 -16.54 -27.75 -5.14
C ASN A 72 -16.34 -27.18 -6.55
N GLY A 73 -15.13 -26.72 -6.89
CA GLY A 73 -14.79 -26.21 -8.22
C GLY A 73 -15.81 -25.17 -8.71
N LEU A 74 -16.50 -25.50 -9.80
CA LEU A 74 -17.51 -24.64 -10.41
C LEU A 74 -18.72 -24.34 -9.49
N LEU A 75 -19.01 -25.22 -8.52
CA LEU A 75 -20.10 -25.04 -7.56
C LEU A 75 -19.71 -24.18 -6.34
N MET A 76 -18.47 -23.67 -6.28
CA MET A 76 -17.96 -22.85 -5.17
C MET A 76 -18.89 -21.69 -4.77
N PRO A 77 -19.41 -20.85 -5.70
CA PRO A 77 -20.24 -19.70 -5.33
C PRO A 77 -21.56 -20.08 -4.65
N PHE A 78 -21.98 -21.34 -4.76
CA PHE A 78 -23.20 -21.86 -4.13
C PHE A 78 -22.87 -22.61 -2.84
N LYS A 79 -21.85 -23.47 -2.86
CA LYS A 79 -21.51 -24.38 -1.75
C LYS A 79 -20.59 -23.78 -0.70
N CYS A 80 -19.87 -22.71 -1.02
CA CYS A 80 -18.89 -22.08 -0.12
C CYS A 80 -19.34 -20.70 0.38
N ARG A 81 -20.63 -20.36 0.27
CA ARG A 81 -21.18 -19.04 0.65
C ARG A 81 -20.96 -18.71 2.12
N ASP A 82 -21.19 -19.66 3.01
CA ASP A 82 -21.06 -19.45 4.45
C ASP A 82 -19.59 -19.22 4.85
N ILE A 83 -18.68 -19.95 4.22
CA ILE A 83 -17.23 -19.78 4.42
C ILE A 83 -16.78 -18.43 3.84
N ALA A 84 -17.33 -18.02 2.70
CA ALA A 84 -17.08 -16.69 2.14
C ALA A 84 -17.54 -15.57 3.08
N LYS A 85 -18.72 -15.73 3.70
CA LYS A 85 -19.25 -14.78 4.70
C LYS A 85 -18.38 -14.71 5.94
N SER A 86 -17.89 -15.85 6.43
CA SER A 86 -16.92 -15.89 7.54
C SER A 86 -15.62 -15.14 7.19
N MET A 87 -15.08 -15.36 5.98
CA MET A 87 -13.91 -14.62 5.50
C MET A 87 -14.17 -13.11 5.38
N GLU A 88 -15.35 -12.71 4.89
CA GLU A 88 -15.77 -11.31 4.82
C GLU A 88 -15.84 -10.68 6.21
N GLN A 89 -16.43 -11.38 7.19
CA GLN A 89 -16.51 -10.92 8.57
C GLN A 89 -15.12 -10.74 9.20
N CYS A 90 -14.20 -11.67 8.96
CA CYS A 90 -12.83 -11.52 9.44
C CYS A 90 -12.14 -10.29 8.83
N LEU A 91 -12.30 -10.07 7.52
CA LEU A 91 -11.74 -8.88 6.86
C LEU A 91 -12.38 -7.59 7.39
N ALA A 92 -13.69 -7.57 7.61
CA ALA A 92 -14.39 -6.43 8.19
C ALA A 92 -13.88 -6.11 9.62
N ALA A 93 -13.67 -7.14 10.46
CA ALA A 93 -13.09 -6.99 11.78
C ALA A 93 -11.65 -6.43 11.72
N ALA A 94 -10.84 -6.90 10.75
CA ALA A 94 -9.51 -6.35 10.52
C ALA A 94 -9.54 -4.88 10.10
N TYR A 95 -10.53 -4.45 9.31
CA TYR A 95 -10.67 -3.06 8.87
C TYR A 95 -11.22 -2.13 9.94
N ALA A 96 -11.97 -2.67 10.91
CA ALA A 96 -12.46 -1.93 12.07
C ALA A 96 -11.37 -1.68 13.13
N ASP A 97 -10.25 -2.40 13.07
CA ASP A 97 -9.12 -2.23 13.99
C ASP A 97 -8.26 -1.01 13.59
N PRO A 98 -8.30 0.09 14.37
CA PRO A 98 -7.58 1.33 14.02
C PRO A 98 -6.06 1.14 14.04
N VAL A 99 -5.54 0.25 14.90
CA VAL A 99 -4.11 -0.03 15.00
C VAL A 99 -3.64 -0.73 13.72
N PHE A 100 -4.46 -1.62 13.17
CA PHE A 100 -4.15 -2.30 11.92
C PHE A 100 -4.21 -1.35 10.72
N VAL A 101 -5.20 -0.45 10.68
CA VAL A 101 -5.34 0.58 9.64
C VAL A 101 -4.11 1.50 9.65
N GLU A 102 -3.72 2.00 10.82
CA GLU A 102 -2.57 2.88 10.99
C GLU A 102 -1.27 2.18 10.57
N LYS A 103 -1.05 0.95 11.03
CA LYS A 103 0.10 0.14 10.62
C LYS A 103 0.19 0.00 9.09
N CYS A 104 -0.90 -0.38 8.44
CA CYS A 104 -0.92 -0.53 6.98
C CYS A 104 -0.72 0.80 6.24
N THR A 105 -1.20 1.90 6.82
CA THR A 105 -1.03 3.25 6.27
C THR A 105 0.41 3.70 6.36
N ASN A 106 1.05 3.54 7.51
CA ASN A 106 2.46 3.91 7.72
C ASN A 106 3.36 3.08 6.81
N GLU A 107 3.16 1.77 6.74
CA GLU A 107 3.91 0.93 5.80
C GLU A 107 3.72 1.38 4.35
N TYR A 108 2.49 1.73 3.92
CA TYR A 108 2.27 2.26 2.59
C TYR A 108 3.04 3.56 2.32
N LEU A 109 3.05 4.48 3.29
CA LEU A 109 3.76 5.75 3.19
C LEU A 109 5.28 5.54 3.13
N ASP A 110 5.81 4.63 3.93
CA ASP A 110 7.25 4.32 3.94
C ASP A 110 7.67 3.69 2.61
N GLU A 111 6.88 2.75 2.09
CA GLU A 111 7.08 2.15 0.76
C GLU A 111 7.03 3.17 -0.38
N ARG A 112 6.12 4.17 -0.26
CA ARG A 112 5.99 5.27 -1.22
C ARG A 112 7.18 6.21 -1.13
N SER A 113 7.60 6.58 0.07
CA SER A 113 8.80 7.40 0.34
C SER A 113 10.02 6.76 -0.30
N ASP A 114 10.22 5.46 -0.07
CA ASP A 114 11.34 4.72 -0.65
C ASP A 114 11.29 4.70 -2.19
N TYR A 115 10.11 4.47 -2.77
CA TYR A 115 9.96 4.52 -4.22
C TYR A 115 10.27 5.91 -4.79
N ARG A 116 9.82 6.98 -4.13
CA ARG A 116 10.10 8.37 -4.54
C ARG A 116 11.58 8.72 -4.38
N ARG A 117 12.24 8.18 -3.35
CA ARG A 117 13.67 8.42 -3.07
C ARG A 117 14.59 7.64 -4.00
N THR A 118 14.27 6.39 -4.33
CA THR A 118 15.17 5.51 -5.10
C THR A 118 14.73 5.24 -6.53
N GLY A 119 13.49 5.57 -6.90
CA GLY A 119 12.92 5.25 -8.21
C GLY A 119 12.61 3.76 -8.45
N ILE A 120 12.85 2.88 -7.47
CA ILE A 120 12.77 1.42 -7.63
C ILE A 120 11.55 0.89 -6.88
N LYS A 121 10.64 0.21 -7.61
CA LYS A 121 9.47 -0.44 -7.00
C LYS A 121 9.90 -1.61 -6.14
N ILE A 122 9.26 -1.77 -4.97
CA ILE A 122 9.56 -2.85 -4.01
C ILE A 122 9.43 -4.25 -4.62
N LYS A 123 8.49 -4.44 -5.55
CA LYS A 123 8.34 -5.72 -6.27
C LYS A 123 9.61 -6.11 -7.03
N ASN A 124 10.36 -5.12 -7.52
CA ASN A 124 11.59 -5.34 -8.28
C ASN A 124 12.77 -5.63 -7.33
N LYS A 125 12.84 -4.94 -6.18
CA LYS A 125 13.86 -5.21 -5.14
C LYS A 125 13.85 -6.66 -4.65
N LYS A 126 12.67 -7.28 -4.56
CA LYS A 126 12.51 -8.69 -4.14
C LYS A 126 12.86 -9.73 -5.20
N ALA A 127 13.10 -9.32 -6.45
CA ALA A 127 13.50 -10.23 -7.53
C ALA A 127 15.03 -10.28 -7.72
N GLU A 128 15.77 -9.39 -7.06
CA GLU A 128 17.23 -9.29 -7.11
C GLU A 128 17.91 -9.95 -5.89
N THR A 129 17.12 -10.58 -5.01
CA THR A 129 17.57 -11.38 -3.85
C THR A 129 16.99 -12.78 -3.94
#